data_AF-A0A183HR08-F1
#
_entry.id   AF-A0A183HR08-F1
#
_cell.length_a   1.000
_cell.length_b   1.000
_cell.length_c   1.000
_cell.angle_alpha   90.00
_cell.angle_beta   90.00
_cell.angle_gamma   90.00
#
_symmetry.space_group_name_H-M   'P 1'
#
loop_
_entity.id
_entity.type
_entity.pdbx_description
1 polymer ?
#
loop_
_entity_poly.entity_id
_entity_poly.type
_entity_poly.pdbx_seq_one_letter_code
_entity_poly.pdbx_strand_id
1 'polypeptide(L)'
;MEQEAVFDVGNFDDRNVSLNETPRDPTHYLQQVSVSRARCPEVVTATKIPTFEVGSSALPKDLFFTTDPPSEQSIAMSKRFSMQRAFIRNQRSKWKEEAINFKWPGLVSCLFAFCSTVQHRLLVFSLIEKLY
;
A
#
# COMPACT_ATOMS: atom_id res chain seq x y z
N MET A 1 -13.98 16.44 4.20
CA MET A 1 -15.35 17.01 4.17
C MET A 1 -15.54 17.71 5.50
N GLU A 2 -15.31 19.01 5.54
CA GLU A 2 -15.63 19.84 6.73
C GLU A 2 -16.99 20.46 6.43
N GLN A 3 -18.05 19.84 6.96
CA GLN A 3 -19.37 20.46 6.92
C GLN A 3 -19.45 21.41 8.11
N GLU A 4 -19.29 22.70 7.87
CA GLU A 4 -19.70 23.72 8.83
C GLU A 4 -21.23 23.68 8.91
N ALA A 5 -21.74 23.09 10.00
CA ALA A 5 -23.17 23.11 10.27
C ALA A 5 -23.57 24.53 10.69
N VAL A 6 -24.07 25.31 9.74
CA VAL A 6 -24.63 26.64 9.98
C VAL A 6 -26.05 26.46 10.53
N PHE A 7 -26.20 26.63 11.84
CA PHE A 7 -27.51 26.63 12.49
C PHE A 7 -28.01 28.07 12.64
N ASP A 8 -29.10 28.41 11.96
CA ASP A 8 -29.79 29.68 12.11
C ASP A 8 -30.73 29.60 13.33
N VAL A 9 -30.41 30.35 14.38
CA VAL A 9 -31.18 30.40 15.64
C VAL A 9 -32.15 31.59 15.64
N GLY A 10 -32.26 32.31 14.52
CA GLY A 10 -33.09 33.50 14.36
C GLY A 10 -32.54 34.71 15.15
N ASN A 11 -33.29 35.82 15.09
CA ASN A 11 -32.95 37.03 15.84
C ASN A 11 -33.45 36.90 17.29
N PHE A 12 -32.52 36.95 18.25
CA PHE A 12 -32.84 36.96 19.68
C PHE A 12 -31.94 37.99 20.40
N ASP A 13 -32.34 38.40 21.62
CA ASP A 13 -31.57 39.35 22.42
C ASP A 13 -30.63 38.60 23.37
N ASP A 14 -29.32 38.70 23.10
CA ASP A 14 -28.25 38.07 23.87
C ASP A 14 -28.27 38.42 25.37
N ARG A 15 -28.86 39.57 25.76
CA ARG A 15 -28.93 40.01 27.16
C ARG A 15 -29.97 39.24 27.98
N ASN A 16 -30.97 38.68 27.31
CA ASN A 16 -32.06 37.95 27.96
C ASN A 16 -31.76 36.45 28.08
N VAL A 17 -30.66 35.97 27.48
CA VAL A 17 -30.25 34.58 27.53
C VAL A 17 -29.33 34.36 28.74
N SER A 18 -29.88 33.72 29.78
CA SER A 18 -29.12 33.33 30.97
C SER A 18 -28.34 32.04 30.70
N LEU A 19 -27.02 32.04 30.95
CA LEU A 19 -26.18 30.84 30.88
C LEU A 19 -26.21 29.99 32.16
N ASN A 20 -26.82 30.51 33.24
CA ASN A 20 -26.86 29.84 34.54
C ASN A 20 -28.13 28.99 34.74
N GLU A 21 -29.09 29.09 33.82
CA GLU A 21 -30.33 28.33 33.87
C GLU A 21 -30.28 27.11 32.96
N THR A 22 -30.83 25.99 33.43
CA THR A 22 -30.95 24.77 32.61
C THR A 22 -31.89 25.03 31.43
N PRO A 23 -31.49 24.69 30.19
CA PRO A 23 -32.34 24.92 29.02
C PRO A 23 -33.63 24.11 29.07
N ARG A 24 -34.75 24.76 28.74
CA ARG A 24 -36.09 24.16 28.77
C ARG A 24 -36.48 23.50 27.45
N ASP A 25 -35.90 23.95 26.35
CA ASP A 25 -36.13 23.42 25.00
C ASP A 25 -34.85 23.49 24.14
N PRO A 26 -34.82 22.81 22.98
CA PRO A 26 -33.65 22.79 22.10
C PRO A 26 -33.28 24.17 21.54
N THR A 27 -34.26 25.03 21.29
CA THR A 27 -34.03 26.39 20.78
C THR A 27 -33.33 27.25 21.82
N HIS A 28 -33.78 27.21 23.07
CA HIS A 28 -33.13 27.91 24.18
C HIS A 28 -31.70 27.39 24.42
N TYR A 29 -31.47 26.09 24.25
CA TYR A 29 -30.12 25.53 24.27
C TYR A 29 -29.23 26.12 23.16
N LEU A 30 -29.73 26.18 21.92
CA LEU A 30 -28.97 26.76 20.81
C LEU A 30 -28.70 28.25 21.02
N GLN A 31 -29.64 29.01 21.58
CA GLN A 31 -29.43 30.42 21.96
C GLN A 31 -28.33 30.56 23.02
N GLN A 32 -28.37 29.74 24.07
CA GLN A 32 -27.31 29.71 25.10
C GLN A 32 -25.94 29.36 24.51
N VAL A 33 -25.87 28.39 23.59
CA VAL A 33 -24.62 28.03 22.90
C VAL A 33 -24.11 29.18 22.04
N SER A 34 -24.99 29.86 21.30
CA SER A 34 -24.61 31.04 20.48
C SER A 34 -24.04 32.17 21.35
N VAL A 35 -24.68 32.49 22.46
CA VAL A 35 -24.20 33.52 23.41
C VAL A 35 -22.90 33.09 24.08
N SER A 36 -22.77 31.81 24.47
CA SER A 36 -21.54 31.28 25.03
C SER A 36 -20.38 31.35 24.04
N ARG A 37 -20.63 31.02 22.77
CA ARG A 37 -19.64 31.08 21.69
C ARG A 37 -19.20 32.51 21.41
N ALA A 38 -20.12 33.47 21.37
CA ALA A 38 -19.81 34.88 21.17
C ALA A 38 -18.92 35.47 22.28
N ARG A 39 -18.97 34.90 23.50
CA ARG A 39 -18.11 35.28 24.62
C ARG A 39 -16.73 34.61 24.58
N CYS A 40 -16.57 33.54 23.81
CA CYS A 40 -15.28 32.85 23.65
C CYS A 40 -14.46 33.49 22.52
N PRO A 41 -13.12 33.57 22.67
CA PRO A 41 -12.25 33.99 21.57
C PRO A 41 -12.37 33.03 20.38
N GLU A 42 -12.41 33.58 19.16
CA GLU A 42 -12.54 32.81 17.91
C GLU A 42 -11.36 31.85 17.68
N VAL A 43 -10.15 32.30 18.03
CA VAL A 43 -8.91 31.51 17.93
C VAL A 43 -8.13 31.64 19.23
N VAL A 44 -7.73 30.50 19.79
CA VAL A 44 -6.82 30.43 20.95
C VAL A 44 -5.58 29.66 20.55
N THR A 45 -4.41 30.27 20.77
CA THR A 45 -3.12 29.59 20.59
C THR A 45 -2.61 29.09 21.95
N ALA A 46 -2.35 27.79 22.03
CA ALA A 46 -1.75 27.19 23.23
C ALA A 46 -0.22 27.20 23.10
N THR A 47 0.48 27.88 24.01
CA THR A 47 1.95 27.99 24.01
C THR A 47 2.66 26.68 24.35
N LYS A 48 1.96 25.76 25.03
CA LYS A 48 2.48 24.44 25.42
C LYS A 48 1.44 23.38 25.07
N ILE A 49 1.61 22.78 23.91
CA ILE A 49 0.92 21.54 23.54
C ILE A 49 1.89 20.41 23.88
N PRO A 50 1.48 19.35 24.61
CA PRO A 50 2.33 18.17 24.74
C PRO A 50 2.63 17.68 23.33
N THR A 51 3.87 17.85 22.90
CA THR A 51 4.39 17.30 21.66
C THR A 51 4.36 15.80 21.82
N PHE A 52 3.34 15.17 21.27
CA PHE A 52 3.49 13.81 20.79
C PHE A 52 4.51 13.91 19.67
N GLU A 53 5.66 13.25 19.84
CA GLU A 53 6.62 13.10 18.75
C GLU A 53 5.89 12.39 17.61
N VAL A 54 5.36 13.18 16.66
CA VAL A 54 4.96 12.65 15.37
C VAL A 54 6.26 12.29 14.70
N GLY A 55 6.70 11.05 14.90
CA GLY A 55 7.85 10.48 14.23
C GLY A 55 7.63 10.64 12.74
N SER A 56 8.29 11.63 12.15
CA SER A 56 8.38 11.77 10.71
C SER A 56 9.06 10.51 10.21
N SER A 57 8.31 9.63 9.55
CA SER A 57 8.87 8.47 8.84
C SER A 57 9.52 8.96 7.54
N ALA A 58 10.52 9.83 7.65
CA ALA A 58 11.47 9.99 6.58
C ALA A 58 12.25 8.68 6.55
N LEU A 59 12.02 7.86 5.51
CA LEU A 59 12.86 6.70 5.24
C LEU A 59 14.32 7.18 5.27
N PRO A 60 15.18 6.57 6.11
CA PRO A 60 16.58 6.97 6.18
C PRO A 60 17.15 6.91 4.77
N LYS A 61 17.77 8.00 4.33
CA LYS A 61 18.55 8.01 3.08
C LYS A 61 19.67 6.97 3.12
N ASP A 62 19.97 6.39 4.27
CA ASP A 62 20.98 5.35 4.49
C ASP A 62 20.57 3.94 4.06
N LEU A 63 19.44 3.76 3.37
CA LEU A 63 19.19 2.54 2.58
C LEU A 63 20.02 2.51 1.27
N PHE A 64 21.08 3.30 1.17
CA PHE A 64 22.17 3.00 0.26
C PHE A 64 22.89 1.76 0.77
N PHE A 65 22.38 0.60 0.37
CA PHE A 65 23.18 -0.61 0.38
C PHE A 65 24.51 -0.27 -0.31
N THR A 66 25.61 -0.37 0.43
CA THR A 66 26.93 -0.51 -0.18
C THR A 66 26.90 -1.81 -0.95
N THR A 67 26.44 -1.74 -2.19
CA THR A 67 26.43 -2.89 -3.08
C THR A 67 27.88 -3.22 -3.37
N ASP A 68 28.36 -4.31 -2.80
CA ASP A 68 29.63 -4.88 -3.21
C ASP A 68 29.57 -5.13 -4.73
N PRO A 69 30.68 -4.92 -5.46
CA PRO A 69 30.70 -5.24 -6.87
C PRO A 69 30.31 -6.72 -7.08
N PRO A 70 29.63 -7.03 -8.19
CA PRO A 70 29.18 -8.40 -8.48
C PRO A 70 30.35 -9.38 -8.34
N SER A 71 30.13 -10.46 -7.59
CA SER A 71 31.16 -11.48 -7.39
C SER A 71 31.58 -12.13 -8.71
N GLU A 72 32.80 -12.65 -8.80
CA GLU A 72 33.27 -13.38 -9.99
C GLU A 72 32.32 -14.53 -10.38
N GLN A 73 31.72 -15.19 -9.37
CA GLN A 73 30.71 -16.22 -9.57
C GLN A 73 29.45 -15.68 -10.26
N SER A 74 28.99 -14.48 -9.90
CA SER A 74 27.81 -13.86 -10.54
C SER A 74 28.08 -13.53 -12.02
N ILE A 75 29.29 -13.09 -12.35
CA ILE A 75 29.73 -12.84 -13.72
C ILE A 75 29.77 -14.16 -14.51
N ALA A 76 30.33 -15.23 -13.94
CA ALA A 76 30.38 -16.56 -14.55
C ALA A 76 28.96 -17.13 -14.79
N MET A 77 28.04 -16.95 -13.84
CA MET A 77 26.64 -17.36 -13.97
C MET A 77 25.93 -16.61 -15.10
N SER A 78 26.17 -15.30 -15.24
CA SER A 78 25.63 -14.51 -16.36
C SER A 78 26.12 -15.01 -17.72
N LYS A 79 27.40 -15.36 -17.83
CA LYS A 79 27.97 -15.93 -19.06
C LYS A 79 27.35 -17.30 -19.38
N ARG A 80 27.19 -18.17 -18.39
CA ARG A 80 26.53 -19.48 -18.53
C ARG A 80 25.09 -19.33 -19.01
N PHE A 81 24.33 -18.42 -18.38
CA PHE A 81 22.96 -18.13 -18.77
C PHE A 81 22.88 -17.62 -20.22
N SER A 82 23.79 -16.73 -20.61
CA SER A 82 23.85 -16.21 -21.98
C SER A 82 24.10 -17.31 -23.03
N MET A 83 25.01 -18.25 -22.74
CA MET A 83 25.26 -19.40 -23.61
C MET A 83 24.03 -20.31 -23.72
N GLN A 84 23.34 -20.57 -22.61
CA GLN A 84 22.12 -21.37 -22.61
C GLN A 84 21.00 -20.71 -23.43
N ARG A 85 20.84 -19.39 -23.32
CA ARG A 85 19.88 -18.64 -24.14
C ARG A 85 20.21 -18.71 -25.63
N ALA A 86 21.48 -18.61 -26.00
CA ALA A 86 21.92 -18.75 -27.39
C ALA A 86 21.60 -20.16 -27.93
N PHE A 87 21.87 -21.20 -27.14
CA PHE A 87 21.53 -22.57 -27.48
C PHE A 87 20.01 -22.76 -27.69
N ILE A 88 19.18 -22.31 -26.74
CA ILE A 88 17.71 -22.37 -26.85
C ILE A 88 17.22 -21.62 -28.09
N ARG A 89 17.80 -20.45 -28.37
CA ARG A 89 17.43 -19.64 -29.54
C ARG A 89 17.71 -20.39 -30.84
N ASN A 90 18.83 -21.08 -30.94
CA ASN A 90 19.22 -21.84 -32.14
C ASN A 90 18.33 -23.08 -32.36
N GLN A 91 17.85 -23.71 -31.28
CA GLN A 91 16.97 -24.89 -31.36
C GLN A 91 15.48 -24.53 -31.51
N ARG A 92 15.11 -23.25 -31.34
CA ARG A 92 13.70 -22.81 -31.30
C ARG A 92 12.92 -23.12 -32.57
N SER A 93 13.55 -23.04 -33.76
CA SER A 93 12.90 -23.38 -35.02
C SER A 93 12.57 -24.87 -35.10
N LYS A 94 13.56 -25.72 -34.78
CA LYS A 94 13.42 -27.17 -34.75
C LYS A 94 12.30 -27.62 -33.79
N TRP A 95 12.28 -27.10 -32.57
CA TRP A 95 11.25 -27.44 -31.59
C TRP A 95 9.86 -26.89 -31.93
N LYS A 96 9.78 -25.85 -32.76
CA LYS A 96 8.50 -25.34 -33.25
C LYS A 96 7.87 -26.27 -34.28
N GLU A 97 8.70 -26.94 -35.08
CA GLU A 97 8.26 -27.96 -36.04
C GLU A 97 7.87 -29.28 -35.35
N GLU A 98 8.61 -29.65 -34.30
CA GLU A 98 8.33 -30.82 -33.44
C GLU A 98 7.24 -30.56 -32.37
N ALA A 99 6.72 -29.33 -32.29
CA ALA A 99 5.74 -28.95 -31.28
C ALA A 99 4.43 -29.71 -31.51
N ILE A 100 4.18 -30.68 -30.63
CA ILE A 100 2.90 -31.36 -30.48
C ILE A 100 1.81 -30.29 -30.29
N ASN A 101 0.60 -30.59 -30.79
CA ASN A 101 -0.61 -29.78 -30.71
C ASN A 101 -1.07 -29.57 -29.26
N PHE A 102 -0.26 -28.87 -28.47
CA PHE A 102 -0.43 -28.66 -27.04
C PHE A 102 -1.17 -27.35 -26.81
N LYS A 103 -2.33 -27.43 -26.15
CA LYS A 103 -3.12 -26.25 -25.80
C LYS A 103 -2.54 -25.60 -24.55
N TRP A 104 -1.93 -24.44 -24.73
CA TRP A 104 -1.42 -23.63 -23.63
C TRP A 104 -2.58 -23.11 -22.76
N PRO A 105 -2.44 -23.10 -21.42
CA PRO A 105 -3.44 -22.49 -20.55
C PRO A 105 -3.52 -20.98 -20.81
N GLY A 106 -4.71 -20.46 -21.10
CA GLY A 106 -4.92 -19.02 -21.35
C GLY A 106 -5.00 -18.16 -20.09
N LEU A 107 -5.17 -18.77 -18.92
CA LEU A 107 -5.31 -18.07 -17.63
C LEU A 107 -4.03 -18.21 -16.79
N VAL A 108 -3.58 -17.09 -16.21
CA VAL A 108 -2.36 -17.00 -15.37
C VAL A 108 -2.42 -17.96 -14.18
N SER A 109 -3.59 -18.14 -13.57
CA SER A 109 -3.80 -19.08 -12.46
C SER A 109 -3.56 -20.54 -12.87
N CYS A 110 -4.03 -20.93 -14.06
CA CYS A 110 -3.79 -22.26 -14.63
C CYS A 110 -2.32 -22.45 -15.04
N LEU A 111 -1.65 -21.38 -15.47
CA LEU A 111 -0.23 -21.42 -15.81
C LEU A 111 0.65 -21.68 -14.58
N PHE A 112 0.35 -21.04 -13.44
CA PHE A 112 1.09 -21.26 -12.19
C PHE A 112 0.94 -22.70 -11.68
N ALA A 113 -0.29 -23.22 -11.68
CA ALA A 113 -0.58 -24.60 -11.29
C ALA A 113 0.07 -25.63 -12.24
N PHE A 114 0.12 -25.32 -13.54
CA PHE A 114 0.79 -26.17 -14.53
C PHE A 114 2.32 -26.14 -14.35
N CYS A 115 2.93 -24.97 -14.18
CA CYS A 115 4.37 -24.84 -13.97
C CYS A 115 4.83 -25.54 -12.69
N SER A 116 4.09 -25.40 -11.59
CA SER A 116 4.44 -26.05 -10.33
C SER A 116 4.34 -27.58 -10.38
N THR A 117 3.32 -28.13 -11.04
CA THR A 117 3.14 -29.58 -11.21
C THR A 117 4.14 -30.21 -12.19
N VAL A 118 4.45 -29.52 -13.30
CA VAL A 118 5.43 -29.99 -14.29
C VAL A 118 6.86 -29.90 -13.74
N GLN A 119 7.20 -28.84 -13.00
CA GLN A 119 8.51 -28.70 -12.38
C GLN A 119 8.79 -29.79 -11.34
N HIS A 120 7.76 -30.19 -10.57
CA HIS A 120 7.88 -31.31 -9.63
C HIS A 120 8.14 -32.65 -10.35
N ARG A 121 7.50 -32.89 -11.49
CA ARG A 121 7.73 -34.10 -12.29
C ARG A 121 9.11 -34.13 -12.94
N LEU A 122 9.55 -33.03 -13.54
CA LEU A 122 10.88 -32.95 -14.16
C LEU A 122 12.02 -33.10 -13.14
N LEU A 123 11.85 -32.55 -11.92
CA LEU A 123 12.80 -32.74 -10.83
C LEU A 123 12.84 -34.21 -10.36
N VAL A 124 11.69 -34.88 -10.26
CA VAL A 124 11.63 -36.30 -9.90
C VAL A 124 12.28 -37.18 -10.97
N PHE A 125 12.05 -36.92 -12.26
CA PHE A 125 12.74 -37.65 -13.34
C PHE A 125 14.26 -37.40 -13.34
N SER A 126 14.69 -36.15 -13.10
CA SER A 126 16.11 -35.79 -12.99
C SER A 126 16.82 -36.42 -11.78
N LEU A 127 16.09 -36.67 -10.69
CA LEU A 127 16.58 -37.39 -9.51
C LEU A 127 16.68 -38.89 -9.75
N ILE A 128 15.71 -39.48 -10.47
CA ILE A 128 15.70 -40.91 -10.80
C ILE A 128 16.83 -41.27 -11.79
N GLU A 129 17.12 -40.43 -12.79
CA GLU A 129 18.24 -40.64 -13.73
C GLU A 129 19.63 -40.49 -13.10
N LYS A 130 19.74 -39.89 -11.90
CA LYS A 130 21.01 -39.79 -11.16
C LYS A 130 21.22 -40.90 -10.13
N LEU A 131 20.21 -41.74 -9.92
CA LEU A 131 20.24 -42.85 -8.97
C LEU A 131 20.44 -44.23 -9.65
N TYR A 132 20.58 -44.25 -10.98
CA TYR A 132 20.98 -45.39 -11.81
C TYR A 132 22.27 -45.04 -12.56
#